data_AF-A0A1E7R9A5-F1
#
_entry.id   AF-A0A1E7R9A5-F1
#
_cell.length_a   1.000
_cell.length_b   1.000
_cell.length_c   1.000
_cell.angle_alpha   90.00
_cell.angle_beta   90.00
_cell.angle_gamma   90.00
#
_symmetry.space_group_name_H-M   'P 1'
#
loop_
_entity.id
_entity.type
_entity.pdbx_description
1 polymer ?
#
loop_
_entity_poly.entity_id
_entity_poly.type
_entity_poly.pdbx_seq_one_letter_code
_entity_poly.pdbx_strand_id
1 'polypeptide(L)'
;MPEVEFSQQQHQVLALAAVFQAAQLVHVVATSSSSRIGELGNHYRDISIRAALNIRANDNPNLNSQIFFPTLGDIHLGLHTLEQCLIAPYDASPKSRIPRLGIKNAKFPLNYAMGLLNLSAKVYRQAEFCKKINQTQQNIIRQLAFFDYQYHHPSIIAAFAQLYTETASTLKPRIMVKGNPESFKNPHEVDMIRALLFTGLQAAHYWRKLGGNPWKLVFSKTKIIKELRYFAQLQHQQLKFADIET
;
A
#
# COMPACT_ATOMS: atom_id res chain seq x y z
N MET A 1 -5.49 -22.14 15.82
CA MET A 1 -5.30 -22.66 14.45
C MET A 1 -3.82 -22.64 14.13
N PRO A 2 -3.27 -23.59 13.34
CA PRO A 2 -1.85 -23.53 12.97
C PRO A 2 -1.60 -22.22 12.23
N GLU A 3 -0.53 -21.53 12.60
CA GLU A 3 -0.05 -20.33 11.93
C GLU A 3 0.22 -20.71 10.46
N VAL A 4 -0.56 -20.17 9.53
CA VAL A 4 -0.39 -20.51 8.10
C VAL A 4 0.95 -19.92 7.67
N GLU A 5 1.96 -20.78 7.56
CA GLU A 5 3.29 -20.36 7.14
C GLU A 5 3.26 -20.09 5.62
N PHE A 6 3.53 -18.84 5.25
CA PHE A 6 3.52 -18.42 3.85
C PHE A 6 4.90 -18.58 3.23
N SER A 7 4.93 -18.93 1.95
CA SER A 7 6.15 -18.93 1.16
C SER A 7 6.70 -17.51 0.95
N GLN A 8 7.98 -17.39 0.61
CA GLN A 8 8.59 -16.10 0.26
C GLN A 8 7.83 -15.38 -0.87
N GLN A 9 7.33 -16.14 -1.87
CA GLN A 9 6.53 -15.57 -2.96
C GLN A 9 5.20 -14.99 -2.45
N GLN A 10 4.56 -15.65 -1.49
CA GLN A 10 3.32 -15.18 -0.88
C GLN A 10 3.55 -13.90 -0.06
N HIS A 11 4.63 -13.83 0.73
CA HIS A 11 5.03 -12.59 1.40
C HIS A 11 5.31 -11.45 0.41
N GLN A 12 5.96 -11.75 -0.73
CA GLN A 12 6.13 -10.75 -1.80
C GLN A 12 4.78 -10.26 -2.35
N VAL A 13 3.80 -11.15 -2.56
CA VAL A 13 2.47 -10.74 -3.05
C VAL A 13 1.73 -9.92 -2.00
N LEU A 14 1.82 -10.25 -0.71
CA LEU A 14 1.21 -9.47 0.37
C LEU A 14 1.83 -8.07 0.49
N ALA A 15 3.17 -7.97 0.42
CA ALA A 15 3.85 -6.67 0.42
C ALA A 15 3.51 -5.84 -0.83
N LEU A 16 3.36 -6.49 -1.99
CA LEU A 16 2.89 -5.82 -3.20
C LEU A 16 1.44 -5.34 -3.05
N ALA A 17 0.55 -6.17 -2.51
CA ALA A 17 -0.83 -5.81 -2.22
C ALA A 17 -0.91 -4.57 -1.31
N ALA A 18 -0.01 -4.44 -0.33
CA ALA A 18 0.08 -3.24 0.51
C ALA A 18 0.39 -1.95 -0.27
N VAL A 19 1.21 -2.03 -1.32
CA VAL A 19 1.43 -0.89 -2.24
C VAL A 19 0.14 -0.52 -2.95
N PHE A 20 -0.61 -1.51 -3.42
CA PHE A 20 -1.90 -1.29 -4.10
C PHE A 20 -3.00 -0.82 -3.14
N GLN A 21 -2.98 -1.25 -1.87
CA GLN A 21 -3.87 -0.75 -0.82
C GLN A 21 -3.66 0.74 -0.60
N ALA A 22 -2.41 1.17 -0.40
CA ALA A 22 -2.07 2.58 -0.25
C ALA A 22 -2.47 3.38 -1.50
N ALA A 23 -2.20 2.86 -2.69
CA ALA A 23 -2.60 3.50 -3.95
C ALA A 23 -4.12 3.66 -4.11
N GLN A 24 -4.89 2.64 -3.72
CA GLN A 24 -6.35 2.70 -3.75
C GLN A 24 -6.88 3.71 -2.73
N LEU A 25 -6.34 3.73 -1.51
CA LEU A 25 -6.72 4.70 -0.48
C LEU A 25 -6.41 6.13 -0.93
N VAL A 26 -5.25 6.38 -1.55
CA VAL A 26 -4.92 7.68 -2.15
C VAL A 26 -5.97 8.08 -3.20
N HIS A 27 -6.36 7.14 -4.07
CA HIS A 27 -7.38 7.42 -5.07
C HIS A 27 -8.72 7.78 -4.43
N VAL A 28 -9.17 6.99 -3.46
CA VAL A 28 -10.43 7.23 -2.74
C VAL A 28 -10.44 8.58 -2.05
N VAL A 29 -9.36 8.96 -1.34
CA VAL A 29 -9.26 10.28 -0.69
C VAL A 29 -9.22 11.42 -1.69
N ALA A 30 -8.60 11.21 -2.85
CA ALA A 30 -8.53 12.24 -3.87
C ALA A 30 -9.88 12.44 -4.59
N THR A 31 -10.70 11.40 -4.77
CA THR A 31 -11.98 11.49 -5.48
C THR A 31 -13.19 11.72 -4.59
N SER A 32 -13.10 11.22 -3.36
CA SER A 32 -14.17 11.23 -2.36
C SER A 32 -13.67 11.89 -1.10
N SER A 33 -14.46 12.77 -0.49
CA SER A 33 -14.08 13.34 0.81
C SER A 33 -13.88 12.23 1.84
N SER A 34 -12.91 12.41 2.73
CA SER A 34 -12.55 11.43 3.75
C SER A 34 -13.69 11.06 4.69
N SER A 35 -14.69 11.95 4.84
CA SER A 35 -15.92 11.72 5.62
C SER A 35 -16.85 10.66 5.05
N ARG A 36 -16.71 10.33 3.76
CA ARG A 36 -17.48 9.26 3.08
C ARG A 36 -16.81 7.89 3.18
N ILE A 37 -15.63 7.84 3.78
CA ILE A 37 -14.89 6.60 3.97
C ILE A 37 -15.42 5.98 5.26
N GLY A 38 -16.26 4.95 5.09
CA GLY A 38 -16.82 4.19 6.20
C GLY A 38 -15.72 3.50 7.04
N GLU A 39 -16.15 2.82 8.10
CA GLU A 39 -15.27 2.20 9.09
C GLU A 39 -14.21 1.28 8.47
N LEU A 40 -14.58 0.48 7.47
CA LEU A 40 -13.65 -0.40 6.74
C LEU A 40 -12.50 0.37 6.09
N GLY A 41 -12.76 1.55 5.52
CA GLY A 41 -11.71 2.34 4.90
C GLY A 41 -10.78 2.98 5.94
N ASN A 42 -11.30 3.32 7.12
CA ASN A 42 -10.49 3.79 8.24
C ASN A 42 -9.62 2.66 8.80
N HIS A 43 -10.15 1.44 8.89
CA HIS A 43 -9.36 0.24 9.23
C HIS A 43 -8.17 0.06 8.28
N TYR A 44 -8.40 0.08 6.97
CA TYR A 44 -7.30 -0.07 5.98
C TYR A 44 -6.23 1.03 6.08
N ARG A 45 -6.63 2.26 6.45
CA ARG A 45 -5.69 3.37 6.67
C ARG A 45 -4.82 3.12 7.91
N ASP A 46 -5.45 2.76 9.02
CA ASP A 46 -4.76 2.52 10.29
C ASP A 46 -3.77 1.36 10.15
N ILE A 47 -4.16 0.27 9.50
CA ILE A 47 -3.25 -0.84 9.15
C ILE A 47 -2.07 -0.34 8.31
N SER A 48 -2.33 0.48 7.30
CA SER A 48 -1.28 0.97 6.39
C SER A 48 -0.28 1.89 7.11
N ILE A 49 -0.77 2.75 8.00
CA ILE A 49 0.06 3.65 8.82
C ILE A 49 0.86 2.84 9.84
N ARG A 50 0.21 1.92 10.55
CA ARG A 50 0.86 1.02 11.51
C ARG A 50 1.96 0.19 10.85
N ALA A 51 1.68 -0.42 9.69
CA ALA A 51 2.69 -1.16 8.93
C ALA A 51 3.87 -0.25 8.54
N ALA A 52 3.58 0.94 8.03
CA ALA A 52 4.61 1.90 7.61
C ALA A 52 5.47 2.42 8.76
N LEU A 53 5.00 2.42 10.01
CA LEU A 53 5.81 2.76 11.19
C LEU A 53 6.80 1.66 11.58
N ASN A 54 6.44 0.40 11.31
CA ASN A 54 7.21 -0.76 11.71
C ASN A 54 8.18 -1.24 10.61
N ILE A 55 7.90 -0.93 9.34
CA ILE A 55 8.86 -1.14 8.23
C ILE A 55 10.03 -0.18 8.38
N ARG A 56 11.26 -0.71 8.48
CA ARG A 56 12.49 0.08 8.66
C ARG A 56 13.27 0.25 7.36
N ALA A 57 13.98 1.37 7.25
CA ALA A 57 14.72 1.73 6.03
C ALA A 57 15.95 0.85 5.77
N ASN A 58 16.76 0.59 6.81
CA ASN A 58 18.07 -0.04 6.68
C ASN A 58 18.00 -1.54 6.94
N ASP A 59 17.83 -1.91 8.21
CA ASP A 59 17.58 -3.28 8.65
C ASP A 59 16.08 -3.46 8.83
N ASN A 60 15.42 -3.97 7.79
CA ASN A 60 14.05 -4.42 7.96
C ASN A 60 14.12 -5.82 8.56
N PRO A 61 13.80 -5.98 9.85
CA PRO A 61 14.21 -7.18 10.59
C PRO A 61 13.38 -8.41 10.21
N ASN A 62 12.32 -8.27 9.41
CA ASN A 62 11.37 -9.35 9.23
C ASN A 62 10.93 -9.63 7.78
N LEU A 63 11.21 -10.85 7.32
CA LEU A 63 10.76 -11.35 6.03
C LEU A 63 9.30 -11.84 6.06
N ASN A 64 8.75 -12.07 7.25
CA ASN A 64 7.35 -12.45 7.45
C ASN A 64 6.45 -11.21 7.41
N SER A 65 5.66 -11.08 6.35
CA SER A 65 4.72 -9.97 6.17
C SER A 65 3.54 -9.99 7.16
N GLN A 66 3.26 -11.12 7.81
CA GLN A 66 2.16 -11.28 8.77
C GLN A 66 2.32 -10.40 10.01
N ILE A 67 3.55 -9.99 10.33
CA ILE A 67 3.79 -9.05 11.45
C ILE A 67 3.24 -7.66 11.15
N PHE A 68 3.19 -7.28 9.87
CA PHE A 68 2.61 -6.01 9.43
C PHE A 68 1.14 -6.15 9.04
N PHE A 69 0.75 -7.33 8.53
CA PHE A 69 -0.60 -7.65 8.06
C PHE A 69 -1.05 -8.99 8.68
N PRO A 70 -1.50 -8.98 9.95
CA PRO A 70 -1.81 -10.22 10.68
C PRO A 70 -2.89 -11.06 10.01
N THR A 71 -3.91 -10.41 9.45
CA THR A 71 -5.00 -11.10 8.77
C THR A 71 -5.03 -10.77 7.28
N LEU A 72 -5.55 -11.68 6.46
CA LEU A 72 -5.83 -11.40 5.05
C LEU A 72 -6.92 -10.33 4.89
N GLY A 73 -7.79 -10.17 5.90
CA GLY A 73 -8.78 -9.10 5.98
C GLY A 73 -8.14 -7.71 5.98
N ASP A 74 -7.02 -7.53 6.69
CA ASP A 74 -6.30 -6.25 6.82
C ASP A 74 -5.73 -5.71 5.50
N ILE A 75 -5.51 -6.62 4.53
CA ILE A 75 -4.89 -6.33 3.24
C ILE A 75 -5.82 -6.62 2.06
N HIS A 76 -7.09 -6.94 2.33
CA HIS A 76 -8.07 -7.35 1.33
C HIS A 76 -8.25 -6.28 0.23
N LEU A 77 -8.33 -4.99 0.61
CA LEU A 77 -8.42 -3.88 -0.34
C LEU A 77 -7.25 -3.89 -1.34
N GLY A 78 -6.03 -4.09 -0.83
CA GLY A 78 -4.83 -4.20 -1.64
C GLY A 78 -4.82 -5.40 -2.57
N LEU A 79 -5.21 -6.58 -2.07
CA LEU A 79 -5.27 -7.82 -2.84
C LEU A 79 -6.27 -7.69 -4.00
N HIS A 80 -7.47 -7.20 -3.70
CA HIS A 80 -8.51 -6.98 -4.70
C HIS A 80 -8.09 -5.91 -5.72
N THR A 81 -7.51 -4.79 -5.28
CA THR A 81 -7.03 -3.74 -6.20
C THR A 81 -5.92 -4.26 -7.12
N LEU A 82 -4.98 -5.05 -6.58
CA LEU A 82 -3.92 -5.69 -7.35
C LEU A 82 -4.51 -6.66 -8.39
N GLU A 83 -5.47 -7.49 -8.00
CA GLU A 83 -6.16 -8.40 -8.92
C GLU A 83 -6.83 -7.63 -10.07
N GLN A 84 -7.61 -6.59 -9.76
CA GLN A 84 -8.27 -5.74 -10.75
C GLN A 84 -7.29 -5.04 -11.69
N CYS A 85 -6.11 -4.67 -11.20
CA CYS A 85 -5.07 -4.08 -12.06
C CYS A 85 -4.46 -5.12 -13.00
N LEU A 86 -4.29 -6.36 -12.54
CA LEU A 86 -3.67 -7.43 -13.34
C LEU A 86 -4.63 -8.02 -14.37
N ILE A 87 -5.91 -8.21 -14.03
CA ILE A 87 -6.89 -8.80 -14.95
C ILE A 87 -7.31 -7.73 -15.97
N ALA A 88 -6.87 -7.91 -17.21
CA ALA A 88 -7.36 -7.11 -18.33
C ALA A 88 -8.68 -7.74 -18.83
N PRO A 89 -9.80 -7.00 -18.91
CA PRO A 89 -10.97 -7.49 -19.59
C PRO A 89 -10.62 -7.71 -21.07
N TYR A 90 -11.24 -8.72 -21.68
CA TYR A 90 -11.12 -8.98 -23.11
C TYR A 90 -11.46 -7.72 -23.89
N ASP A 91 -10.49 -7.20 -24.66
CA ASP A 91 -10.67 -6.06 -25.56
C ASP A 91 -10.76 -6.61 -26.99
N ALA A 92 -11.96 -6.61 -27.55
CA ALA A 92 -12.22 -7.04 -28.92
C ALA A 92 -11.56 -6.13 -29.98
N SER A 93 -11.03 -4.97 -29.58
CA SER A 93 -10.46 -3.97 -30.49
C SER A 93 -9.20 -3.29 -29.90
N PRO A 94 -8.08 -4.02 -29.74
CA PRO A 94 -6.88 -3.47 -29.12
C PRO A 94 -6.29 -2.34 -30.00
N LYS A 95 -6.44 -1.08 -29.57
CA LYS A 95 -5.92 0.12 -30.28
C LYS A 95 -4.39 0.26 -30.25
N SER A 96 -3.66 -0.82 -29.92
CA SER A 96 -2.24 -0.81 -29.57
C SER A 96 -1.61 -2.15 -29.91
N ARG A 97 -0.51 -2.17 -30.68
CA ARG A 97 0.25 -3.40 -31.01
C ARG A 97 0.92 -4.06 -29.79
N ILE A 98 1.05 -3.32 -28.67
CA ILE A 98 1.55 -3.83 -27.40
C ILE A 98 0.35 -4.11 -26.48
N PRO A 99 0.29 -5.27 -25.78
CA PRO A 99 -0.73 -5.55 -24.77
C PRO A 99 -0.65 -4.49 -23.66
N ARG A 100 -1.56 -3.51 -23.68
CA ARG A 100 -1.77 -2.65 -22.52
C ARG A 100 -2.64 -3.45 -21.55
N LEU A 101 -2.29 -3.49 -20.26
CA LEU A 101 -3.23 -3.93 -19.25
C LEU A 101 -4.51 -3.08 -19.43
N GLY A 102 -5.59 -3.71 -19.90
CA GLY A 102 -6.88 -3.05 -20.07
C GLY A 102 -7.41 -2.70 -18.70
N ILE A 103 -7.43 -1.42 -18.33
CA ILE A 103 -7.83 -1.00 -16.98
C ILE A 103 -8.85 0.11 -17.12
N LYS A 104 -10.14 -0.22 -17.01
CA LYS A 104 -11.21 0.79 -16.99
C LYS A 104 -11.40 1.38 -15.58
N ASN A 105 -11.24 0.60 -14.52
CA ASN A 105 -11.58 1.04 -13.14
C ASN A 105 -10.37 1.26 -12.21
N ALA A 106 -9.21 0.63 -12.45
CA ALA A 106 -8.05 0.70 -11.56
C ALA A 106 -6.86 1.51 -12.12
N LYS A 107 -7.11 2.39 -13.12
CA LYS A 107 -6.03 3.06 -13.87
C LYS A 107 -5.20 3.99 -12.98
N PHE A 108 -5.87 4.75 -12.11
CA PHE A 108 -5.20 5.67 -11.18
C PHE A 108 -4.46 4.92 -10.07
N PRO A 109 -5.06 3.95 -9.36
CA PRO A 109 -4.34 3.09 -8.42
C PRO A 109 -3.11 2.43 -9.03
N LEU A 110 -3.20 1.87 -10.25
CA LEU A 110 -2.02 1.30 -10.91
C LEU A 110 -0.92 2.34 -11.14
N ASN A 111 -1.26 3.51 -11.67
CA ASN A 111 -0.28 4.57 -11.92
C ASN A 111 0.42 5.01 -10.63
N TYR A 112 -0.34 5.14 -9.54
CA TYR A 112 0.22 5.48 -8.23
C TYR A 112 1.11 4.37 -7.72
N ALA A 113 0.67 3.11 -7.76
CA ALA A 113 1.46 1.95 -7.34
C ALA A 113 2.77 1.83 -8.13
N MET A 114 2.73 1.94 -9.45
CA MET A 114 3.94 1.91 -10.29
C MET A 114 4.87 3.10 -10.00
N GLY A 115 4.31 4.27 -9.73
CA GLY A 115 5.05 5.44 -9.28
C GLY A 115 5.76 5.18 -7.95
N LEU A 116 5.04 4.66 -6.95
CA LEU A 116 5.55 4.30 -5.63
C LEU A 116 6.66 3.25 -5.71
N LEU A 117 6.44 2.20 -6.49
CA LEU A 117 7.46 1.20 -6.78
C LEU A 117 8.71 1.90 -7.30
N ASN A 118 8.65 2.65 -8.39
CA ASN A 118 9.85 3.29 -8.94
C ASN A 118 10.51 4.31 -8.01
N LEU A 119 9.70 5.06 -7.26
CA LEU A 119 10.17 6.12 -6.39
C LEU A 119 10.88 5.58 -5.14
N SER A 120 10.40 4.47 -4.56
CA SER A 120 11.02 3.92 -3.36
C SER A 120 12.47 3.50 -3.59
N ALA A 121 12.79 2.90 -4.75
CA ALA A 121 14.18 2.60 -5.10
C ALA A 121 15.10 3.82 -5.07
N LYS A 122 14.59 5.00 -5.45
CA LYS A 122 15.37 6.25 -5.44
C LYS A 122 15.47 6.88 -4.06
N VAL A 123 14.41 6.77 -3.26
CA VAL A 123 14.38 7.31 -1.89
C VAL A 123 15.33 6.54 -0.98
N TYR A 124 15.23 5.21 -0.94
CA TYR A 124 16.04 4.39 -0.03
C TYR A 124 17.50 4.21 -0.47
N ARG A 125 17.87 4.72 -1.65
CA ARG A 125 19.28 4.84 -2.06
C ARG A 125 19.98 6.04 -1.41
N GLN A 126 19.23 7.01 -0.90
CA GLN A 126 19.77 8.23 -0.29
C GLN A 126 19.87 8.05 1.23
N ALA A 127 21.11 7.99 1.74
CA ALA A 127 21.37 7.77 3.17
C ALA A 127 20.72 8.85 4.05
N GLU A 128 20.74 10.11 3.61
CA GLU A 128 20.10 11.24 4.31
C GLU A 128 18.59 11.04 4.45
N PHE A 129 17.92 10.55 3.40
CA PHE A 129 16.49 10.24 3.47
C PHE A 129 16.21 9.08 4.40
N CYS A 130 17.01 8.02 4.37
CA CYS A 130 16.87 6.90 5.30
C CYS A 130 17.03 7.34 6.77
N LYS A 131 18.02 8.20 7.06
CA LYS A 131 18.22 8.78 8.40
C LYS A 131 17.00 9.57 8.85
N LYS A 132 16.48 10.44 7.98
CA LYS A 132 15.29 11.25 8.25
C LYS A 132 14.04 10.39 8.50
N ILE A 133 13.81 9.39 7.66
CA ILE A 133 12.70 8.44 7.81
C ILE A 133 12.77 7.75 9.18
N ASN A 134 13.92 7.20 9.55
CA ASN A 134 14.09 6.51 10.83
C ASN A 134 13.85 7.45 12.02
N GLN A 135 14.39 8.67 11.98
CA GLN A 135 14.20 9.68 13.04
C GLN A 135 12.72 10.07 13.19
N THR A 136 12.03 10.37 12.08
CA THR A 136 10.61 10.74 12.11
C THR A 136 9.74 9.59 12.62
N GLN A 137 10.00 8.35 12.17
CA GLN A 137 9.27 7.19 12.70
C GLN A 137 9.45 7.00 14.20
N GLN A 138 10.68 7.15 14.72
CA GLN A 138 10.94 7.05 16.17
C GLN A 138 10.17 8.13 16.94
N ASN A 139 10.10 9.35 16.42
CA ASN A 139 9.33 10.42 17.03
C ASN A 139 7.83 10.13 17.01
N ILE A 140 7.28 9.63 15.91
CA ILE A 140 5.86 9.23 15.83
C ILE A 140 5.55 8.11 16.83
N ILE A 141 6.42 7.11 16.97
CA ILE A 141 6.22 6.01 17.92
C ILE A 141 6.15 6.53 19.36
N ARG A 142 6.97 7.52 19.73
CA ARG A 142 6.89 8.16 21.05
C ARG A 142 5.57 8.93 21.22
N GLN A 143 5.12 9.65 20.19
CA GLN A 143 3.86 10.40 20.22
C GLN A 143 2.63 9.49 20.35
N LEU A 144 2.63 8.34 19.66
CA LEU A 144 1.54 7.36 19.71
C LEU A 144 1.21 6.88 21.12
N ALA A 145 2.23 6.76 21.99
CA ALA A 145 2.03 6.36 23.38
C ALA A 145 1.19 7.38 24.18
N PHE A 146 1.17 8.66 23.76
CA PHE A 146 0.35 9.70 24.38
C PHE A 146 -1.04 9.82 23.75
N PHE A 147 -1.28 9.19 22.59
CA PHE A 147 -2.54 9.24 21.86
C PHE A 147 -3.30 7.91 21.92
N ASP A 148 -3.07 7.09 22.95
CA ASP A 148 -3.70 5.77 23.10
C ASP A 148 -3.61 4.89 21.84
N TYR A 149 -2.48 4.98 21.12
CA TYR A 149 -2.23 4.29 19.86
C TYR A 149 -3.22 4.60 18.71
N GLN A 150 -3.82 5.80 18.70
CA GLN A 150 -4.66 6.28 17.60
C GLN A 150 -3.83 6.68 16.38
N TYR A 151 -3.70 5.77 15.40
CA TYR A 151 -2.88 5.98 14.19
C TYR A 151 -3.41 7.07 13.24
N HIS A 152 -4.69 7.43 13.33
CA HIS A 152 -5.34 8.48 12.55
C HIS A 152 -5.22 9.88 13.17
N HIS A 153 -4.44 10.05 14.24
CA HIS A 153 -4.27 11.36 14.87
C HIS A 153 -3.66 12.37 13.86
N PRO A 154 -4.19 13.61 13.75
CA PRO A 154 -3.72 14.60 12.77
C PRO A 154 -2.21 14.85 12.79
N SER A 155 -1.58 14.85 13.97
CA SER A 155 -0.13 15.01 14.10
C SER A 155 0.67 13.89 13.44
N ILE A 156 0.16 12.65 13.47
CA ILE A 156 0.80 11.49 12.84
C ILE A 156 0.70 11.61 11.32
N ILE A 157 -0.49 11.95 10.83
CA ILE A 157 -0.75 12.18 9.41
C ILE A 157 0.16 13.30 8.88
N ALA A 158 0.22 14.43 9.57
CA ALA A 158 1.06 15.57 9.21
C ALA A 158 2.56 15.19 9.20
N ALA A 159 3.03 14.42 10.19
CA ALA A 159 4.43 13.96 10.22
C ALA A 159 4.79 13.09 9.02
N PHE A 160 3.90 12.17 8.62
CA PHE A 160 4.09 11.36 7.42
C PHE A 160 3.98 12.18 6.13
N ALA A 161 3.05 13.12 6.07
CA ALA A 161 2.88 14.02 4.93
C ALA A 161 4.13 14.90 4.70
N GLN A 162 4.70 15.42 5.79
CA GLN A 162 5.94 16.18 5.77
C GLN A 162 7.10 15.31 5.29
N LEU A 163 7.19 14.08 5.79
CA LEU A 163 8.22 13.13 5.39
C LEU A 163 8.16 12.79 3.89
N TYR A 164 6.97 12.60 3.31
CA TYR A 164 6.79 12.45 1.87
C TYR A 164 7.26 13.68 1.10
N THR A 165 6.89 14.87 1.59
CA THR A 165 7.21 16.15 0.96
C THR A 165 8.73 16.37 0.91
N GLU A 166 9.42 16.10 2.01
CA GLU A 166 10.86 16.35 2.14
C GLU A 166 11.74 15.26 1.52
N THR A 167 11.17 14.10 1.19
CA THR A 167 11.90 12.98 0.59
C THR A 167 11.40 12.72 -0.83
N ALA A 168 10.38 11.88 -0.98
CA ALA A 168 9.89 11.36 -2.23
C ALA A 168 9.44 12.45 -3.22
N SER A 169 8.83 13.54 -2.75
CA SER A 169 8.32 14.62 -3.61
C SER A 169 9.42 15.46 -4.27
N THR A 170 10.63 15.44 -3.71
CA THR A 170 11.80 16.15 -4.26
C THR A 170 12.37 15.47 -5.50
N LEU A 171 12.06 14.18 -5.70
CA LEU A 171 12.59 13.36 -6.78
C LEU A 171 11.66 13.34 -8.00
N LYS A 172 12.25 13.06 -9.18
CA LYS A 172 11.52 12.93 -10.45
C LYS A 172 11.47 11.47 -10.92
N PRO A 173 10.39 11.03 -11.59
CA PRO A 173 9.12 11.75 -11.78
C PRO A 173 8.28 11.77 -10.50
N ARG A 174 7.47 12.81 -10.34
CA ARG A 174 6.52 12.92 -9.22
C ARG A 174 5.27 12.09 -9.49
N ILE A 175 4.67 11.56 -8.42
CA ILE A 175 3.35 10.91 -8.50
C ILE A 175 2.29 12.01 -8.64
N MET A 176 1.61 12.04 -9.80
CA MET A 176 0.54 13.00 -10.07
C MET A 176 -0.79 12.42 -9.62
N VAL A 177 -1.28 12.84 -8.45
CA VAL A 177 -2.58 12.41 -7.92
C VAL A 177 -3.70 13.17 -8.62
N LYS A 178 -4.68 12.44 -9.15
CA LYS A 178 -5.87 12.96 -9.81
C LYS A 178 -7.11 12.66 -8.97
N GLY A 179 -7.97 13.66 -8.83
CA GLY A 179 -9.14 13.63 -7.95
C GLY A 179 -10.03 14.86 -8.13
N ASN A 180 -10.99 15.03 -7.21
CA ASN A 180 -11.89 16.18 -7.14
C ASN A 180 -11.11 17.42 -6.62
N PRO A 181 -11.22 18.59 -7.28
CA PRO A 181 -10.62 19.84 -6.79
C PRO A 181 -10.91 20.18 -5.32
N GLU A 182 -12.11 19.88 -4.82
CA GLU A 182 -12.49 20.17 -3.43
C GLU A 182 -11.60 19.43 -2.42
N SER A 183 -11.19 18.20 -2.73
CA SER A 183 -10.31 17.44 -1.85
C SER A 183 -8.91 18.03 -1.72
N PHE A 184 -8.45 18.75 -2.74
CA PHE A 184 -7.16 19.44 -2.71
C PHE A 184 -7.21 20.80 -2.02
N LYS A 185 -8.40 21.33 -1.72
CA LYS A 185 -8.57 22.56 -0.93
C LYS A 185 -8.47 22.30 0.57
N ASN A 186 -8.78 21.09 1.03
CA ASN A 186 -8.71 20.73 2.44
C ASN A 186 -7.27 20.29 2.81
N PRO A 187 -6.53 21.04 3.65
CA PRO A 187 -5.15 20.70 4.02
C PRO A 187 -5.02 19.31 4.64
N HIS A 188 -6.02 18.90 5.45
CA HIS A 188 -6.02 17.59 6.09
C HIS A 188 -6.14 16.45 5.07
N GLU A 189 -6.95 16.61 4.02
CA GLU A 189 -7.05 15.59 2.96
C GLU A 189 -5.78 15.52 2.11
N VAL A 190 -5.14 16.66 1.85
CA VAL A 190 -3.85 16.71 1.16
C VAL A 190 -2.76 16.02 1.98
N ASP A 191 -2.71 16.25 3.29
CA ASP A 191 -1.76 15.58 4.17
C ASP A 191 -2.04 14.08 4.28
N MET A 192 -3.32 13.68 4.36
CA MET A 192 -3.71 12.27 4.29
C MET A 192 -3.24 11.60 2.99
N ILE A 193 -3.41 12.26 1.84
CA ILE A 193 -2.91 11.75 0.55
C ILE A 193 -1.40 11.54 0.60
N ARG A 194 -0.64 12.53 1.08
CA ARG A 194 0.83 12.44 1.18
C ARG A 194 1.27 11.36 2.18
N ALA A 195 0.58 11.24 3.31
CA ALA A 195 0.83 10.22 4.30
C ALA A 195 0.61 8.82 3.71
N LEU A 196 -0.50 8.59 3.01
CA LEU A 196 -0.78 7.31 2.33
C LEU A 196 0.20 7.02 1.19
N LEU A 197 0.65 8.04 0.45
CA LEU A 197 1.74 7.86 -0.51
C LEU A 197 3.03 7.43 0.19
N PHE A 198 3.34 7.96 1.37
CA PHE A 198 4.48 7.53 2.16
C PHE A 198 4.33 6.08 2.66
N THR A 199 3.15 5.67 3.14
CA THR A 199 2.92 4.28 3.56
C THR A 199 3.10 3.30 2.39
N GLY A 200 2.61 3.68 1.20
CA GLY A 200 2.84 2.93 -0.03
C GLY A 200 4.31 2.87 -0.46
N LEU A 201 5.09 3.93 -0.20
CA LEU A 201 6.53 3.97 -0.45
C LEU A 201 7.29 2.98 0.46
N GLN A 202 6.91 2.92 1.73
CA GLN A 202 7.44 1.95 2.71
C GLN A 202 7.08 0.52 2.33
N ALA A 203 5.83 0.25 1.96
CA ALA A 203 5.41 -1.06 1.44
C ALA A 203 6.22 -1.46 0.19
N ALA A 204 6.46 -0.51 -0.72
CA ALA A 204 7.23 -0.73 -1.94
C ALA A 204 8.72 -0.99 -1.66
N HIS A 205 9.27 -0.42 -0.58
CA HIS A 205 10.60 -0.73 -0.09
C HIS A 205 10.65 -2.14 0.51
N TYR A 206 9.67 -2.48 1.34
CA TYR A 206 9.57 -3.81 1.93
C TYR A 206 9.45 -4.91 0.87
N TRP A 207 8.59 -4.71 -0.13
CA TRP A 207 8.44 -5.61 -1.26
C TRP A 207 9.78 -5.90 -1.98
N ARG A 208 10.64 -4.87 -2.14
CA ARG A 208 11.99 -5.05 -2.71
C ARG A 208 12.91 -5.85 -1.81
N LYS A 209 12.85 -5.61 -0.49
CA LYS A 209 13.62 -6.38 0.50
C LYS A 209 13.24 -7.86 0.48
N LEU A 210 11.98 -8.18 0.15
CA LEU A 210 11.54 -9.55 -0.05
C LEU A 210 11.98 -10.17 -1.39
N GLY A 211 12.66 -9.42 -2.28
CA GLY A 211 13.10 -9.89 -3.60
C GLY A 211 12.23 -9.41 -4.79
N GLY A 212 11.28 -8.51 -4.52
CA GLY A 212 10.41 -7.90 -5.52
C GLY A 212 11.16 -7.08 -6.57
N ASN A 213 10.75 -7.20 -7.83
CA ASN A 213 11.33 -6.47 -8.95
C ASN A 213 10.21 -6.09 -9.96
N PRO A 214 10.10 -4.80 -10.38
CA PRO A 214 9.08 -4.37 -11.34
C PRO A 214 9.10 -5.14 -12.67
N TRP A 215 10.26 -5.58 -13.14
CA TRP A 215 10.35 -6.42 -14.35
C TRP A 215 9.83 -7.82 -14.10
N LYS A 216 10.17 -8.42 -12.95
CA LYS A 216 9.63 -9.73 -12.57
C LYS A 216 8.11 -9.69 -12.49
N LEU A 217 7.53 -8.60 -11.97
CA LEU A 217 6.08 -8.39 -11.87
C LEU A 217 5.35 -8.58 -13.22
N VAL A 218 5.91 -8.01 -14.30
CA VAL A 218 5.33 -8.10 -15.64
C VAL A 218 5.32 -9.55 -16.15
N PHE A 219 6.39 -10.30 -15.90
CA PHE A 219 6.52 -11.69 -16.35
C PHE A 219 5.88 -12.71 -15.39
N SER A 220 5.66 -12.37 -14.12
CA SER A 220 5.11 -13.27 -13.09
C SER A 220 3.60 -13.12 -12.88
N LYS A 221 2.91 -12.35 -13.72
CA LYS A 221 1.47 -12.09 -13.63
C LYS A 221 0.63 -13.33 -13.30
N THR A 222 0.81 -14.43 -14.05
CA THR A 222 0.05 -15.68 -13.84
C THR A 222 0.31 -16.29 -12.47
N LYS A 223 1.55 -16.22 -11.98
CA LYS A 223 1.92 -16.69 -10.64
C LYS A 223 1.27 -15.83 -9.55
N ILE A 224 1.27 -14.51 -9.73
CA ILE A 224 0.64 -13.59 -8.77
C ILE A 224 -0.87 -13.85 -8.70
N ILE A 225 -1.54 -14.01 -9.85
CA ILE A 225 -2.97 -14.34 -9.89
C ILE A 225 -3.25 -15.68 -9.18
N LYS A 226 -2.37 -16.67 -9.31
CA LYS A 226 -2.50 -17.93 -8.56
C LYS A 226 -2.46 -17.71 -7.05
N GLU A 227 -1.50 -16.93 -6.55
CA GLU A 227 -1.41 -16.61 -5.11
C GLU A 227 -2.60 -15.78 -4.62
N LEU A 228 -3.08 -14.82 -5.40
CA LEU A 228 -4.27 -14.03 -5.07
C LEU A 228 -5.50 -14.94 -4.88
N ARG A 229 -5.69 -15.91 -5.79
CA ARG A 229 -6.77 -16.91 -5.67
C ARG A 229 -6.60 -17.80 -4.45
N TYR A 230 -5.37 -18.19 -4.13
CA TYR A 230 -5.08 -18.95 -2.92
C TYR A 230 -5.47 -18.18 -1.65
N PHE A 231 -5.11 -16.89 -1.55
CA PHE A 231 -5.52 -16.05 -0.42
C PHE A 231 -7.05 -15.88 -0.33
N ALA A 232 -7.73 -15.71 -1.45
CA ALA A 232 -9.19 -15.63 -1.48
C ALA A 232 -9.85 -16.92 -0.97
N GLN A 233 -9.31 -18.09 -1.34
CA GLN A 233 -9.77 -19.39 -0.85
C GLN A 233 -9.57 -19.54 0.66
N LEU A 234 -8.41 -19.14 1.18
CA LEU A 234 -8.13 -19.15 2.62
C LEU A 234 -9.09 -18.24 3.39
N GLN A 235 -9.32 -17.02 2.91
CA GLN A 235 -10.23 -16.07 3.55
C GLN A 235 -11.66 -16.63 3.61
N HIS A 236 -12.14 -17.24 2.52
CA HIS A 236 -13.46 -17.85 2.47
C HIS A 236 -13.58 -19.07 3.40
N GLN A 237 -12.53 -19.88 3.55
CA GLN A 237 -12.50 -20.96 4.52
C GLN A 237 -12.58 -20.42 5.95
N GLN A 238 -11.78 -19.41 6.30
CA GLN A 238 -11.78 -18.79 7.63
C GLN A 238 -13.15 -18.24 8.03
N LEU A 239 -13.86 -17.58 7.11
CA LEU A 239 -15.21 -17.07 7.35
C LEU A 239 -16.21 -18.21 7.63
N LYS A 240 -16.15 -19.29 6.83
CA LYS A 240 -17.00 -20.46 7.06
C LYS A 240 -16.79 -21.14 8.41
N PHE A 241 -15.55 -21.18 8.92
CA PHE A 241 -15.29 -21.75 10.24
C PHE A 241 -15.81 -20.85 11.37
N ALA A 242 -15.69 -19.52 11.22
CA ALA A 242 -16.24 -18.57 12.19
C ALA A 242 -17.79 -18.64 12.29
N ASP A 243 -18.47 -18.86 11.15
CA ASP A 243 -19.93 -19.02 11.09
C ASP A 243 -20.42 -20.37 11.68
N ILE A 244 -19.54 -21.36 11.86
CA ILE A 244 -19.88 -22.67 12.45
C ILE A 244 -19.65 -22.69 13.97
N GLU A 245 -18.77 -21.81 14.48
CA GLU A 245 -18.48 -21.67 15.91
C GLU A 245 -19.38 -20.64 16.63
N THR A 246 -20.30 -20.00 15.91
CA THR A 246 -21.31 -19.05 16.44
C THR A 246 -22.72 -19.65 16.43
#